data_AF-A0A446AZ01-F1
#
_entry.id   AF-A0A446AZ01-F1
#
_cell.length_a   1.000
_cell.length_b   1.000
_cell.length_c   1.000
_cell.angle_alpha   90.00
_cell.angle_beta   90.00
_cell.angle_gamma   90.00
#
_symmetry.space_group_name_H-M   'P 1'
#
loop_
_entity.id
_entity.type
_entity.pdbx_description
1 polymer ?
#
loop_
_entity_poly.entity_id
_entity_poly.type
_entity_poly.pdbx_seq_one_letter_code
_entity_poly.pdbx_strand_id
1 'polypeptide(L)' 'MLYLGGQVQEREGSRVKLILGDQLWRCHRPHPGKEAKRYQVEEAREFLLRAGVQP' A
#
# COMPACT_ATOMS: atom_id res chain seq x y z
N MET A 1 11.26 5.59 -5.49
CA MET A 1 10.79 6.99 -5.57
C MET A 1 9.29 7.02 -5.33
N LEU A 2 8.78 7.95 -4.54
CA LEU A 2 7.34 8.10 -4.26
C LEU A 2 6.78 9.22 -5.13
N TYR A 3 5.74 8.93 -5.91
CA TYR A 3 5.23 9.85 -6.94
C TYR A 3 3.97 10.62 -6.53
N LEU A 4 3.23 10.11 -5.54
CA LEU A 4 1.94 10.67 -5.12
C LEU A 4 2.05 11.55 -3.86
N GLY A 5 3.26 11.86 -3.39
CA GLY A 5 3.46 12.65 -2.15
C GLY A 5 3.07 11.94 -0.86
N GLY A 6 2.79 10.63 -0.90
CA GLY A 6 2.50 9.81 0.27
C GLY A 6 3.75 9.44 1.08
N GLN A 7 3.53 8.76 2.21
CA GLN A 7 4.57 8.22 3.08
C GLN A 7 4.48 6.70 3.14
N VAL A 8 5.65 6.06 3.22
CA VAL A 8 5.79 4.63 3.48
C VAL A 8 6.52 4.45 4.81
N GLN A 9 5.91 3.74 5.75
CA GLN A 9 6.52 3.39 7.04
C GLN A 9 6.70 1.88 7.11
N GLU A 10 7.95 1.43 7.15
CA GLU A 10 8.29 0.03 7.34
C GLU A 10 8.36 -0.31 8.83
N ARG A 11 7.89 -1.49 9.19
CA ARG A 11 8.01 -2.04 10.55
C ARG A 11 8.67 -3.41 10.49
N GLU A 12 8.95 -3.98 11.67
CA GLU A 12 9.57 -5.30 11.78
C GLU A 12 8.83 -6.36 10.93
N GLY A 13 9.60 -7.22 10.27
CA GLY A 13 9.11 -8.23 9.34
C GLY A 13 8.66 -7.64 7.99
N SER A 14 7.57 -8.18 7.44
CA SER A 14 7.00 -7.71 6.16
C SER A 14 6.02 -6.55 6.32
N ARG A 15 5.79 -6.05 7.53
CA ARG A 15 4.74 -5.06 7.82
C ARG A 15 5.09 -3.70 7.21
N VAL A 16 4.13 -3.10 6.49
CA VAL A 16 4.23 -1.79 5.86
C VAL A 16 2.97 -0.99 6.17
N LYS A 17 3.14 0.32 6.36
CA LYS A 17 2.05 1.28 6.46
C LYS A 17 2.22 2.35 5.39
N LEU A 18 1.20 2.51 4.55
CA LEU A 18 1.10 3.51 3.51
C LEU A 18 0.17 4.63 3.98
N ILE A 19 0.55 5.87 3.74
CA ILE A 19 -0.23 7.08 4.06
C ILE A 19 -0.29 7.94 2.80
N LEU A 20 -1.48 8.33 2.37
CA LEU A 20 -1.68 9.24 1.24
C LEU A 20 -2.85 10.16 1.56
N GLY A 21 -2.56 11.45 1.77
CA GLY A 21 -3.55 12.38 2.31
C GLY A 21 -4.02 11.95 3.71
N ASP A 22 -5.34 11.81 3.88
CA ASP A 22 -6.00 11.30 5.09
C ASP A 22 -6.19 9.78 5.09
N GLN A 23 -5.84 9.10 3.99
CA GLN A 23 -5.99 7.65 3.83
C GLN A 23 -4.79 6.90 4.37
N LEU A 24 -5.07 5.73 4.96
CA LEU A 24 -4.08 4.86 5.60
C LEU A 24 -4.35 3.41 5.24
N TRP A 25 -3.32 2.72 4.78
CA TRP A 25 -3.37 1.27 4.53
C TRP A 25 -2.22 0.57 5.24
N ARG A 26 -2.56 -0.41 6.08
CA ARG A 26 -1.59 -1.32 6.72
C ARG A 26 -1.57 -2.60 5.92
N CYS A 27 -0.43 -2.95 5.37
CA CYS A 27 -0.28 -4.11 4.53
C CYS A 27 1.03 -4.84 4.84
N HIS A 28 1.27 -5.91 4.08
CA HIS A 28 2.49 -6.66 4.14
C HIS A 28 3.16 -6.65 2.77
N ARG A 29 4.48 -6.48 2.74
CA ARG A 29 5.27 -6.82 1.55
C ARG A 29 4.99 -8.28 1.18
N PRO A 30 4.94 -8.61 -0.11
CA PRO A 30 4.95 -10.00 -0.56
C PRO A 30 6.06 -10.78 0.15
N HIS A 31 5.67 -11.84 0.87
CA HIS A 31 6.58 -12.73 1.59
C HIS A 31 5.91 -14.10 1.80
N PRO A 32 6.58 -15.24 1.53
CA PRO A 32 7.99 -15.36 1.10
C PRO A 32 8.24 -15.07 -0.39
N GLY A 33 7.21 -15.11 -1.24
CA GLY A 33 7.31 -14.81 -2.67
C GLY A 33 7.34 -13.31 -2.97
N LYS A 34 7.81 -12.93 -4.17
CA LYS A 34 7.87 -11.53 -4.62
C LYS A 34 6.54 -11.00 -5.19
N GLU A 35 5.57 -11.88 -5.39
CA GLU A 35 4.29 -11.56 -6.02
C GLU A 35 3.22 -11.19 -4.98
N ALA A 36 2.52 -10.10 -5.23
CA ALA A 36 1.34 -9.73 -4.45
C ALA A 36 0.19 -10.70 -4.76
N LYS A 37 -0.48 -11.17 -3.71
CA LYS A 37 -1.71 -11.95 -3.88
C LYS A 37 -2.81 -11.05 -4.43
N ARG A 38 -3.77 -11.62 -5.16
CA ARG A 38 -4.90 -10.87 -5.76
C ARG A 38 -5.57 -9.91 -4.78
N TYR A 39 -5.85 -10.35 -3.54
CA TYR A 39 -6.48 -9.48 -2.54
C TYR A 39 -5.61 -8.27 -2.17
N GLN A 40 -4.27 -8.39 -2.16
CA GLN A 40 -3.38 -7.26 -1.87
C GLN A 40 -3.41 -6.23 -3.00
N VAL A 41 -3.62 -6.68 -4.24
CA VAL A 41 -3.81 -5.80 -5.39
C VAL A 41 -5.15 -5.07 -5.30
N GLU A 42 -6.22 -5.76 -4.92
CA GLU A 42 -7.52 -5.12 -4.73
C GLU A 42 -7.51 -4.12 -3.56
N GLU A 43 -6.88 -4.46 -2.43
CA GLU A 43 -6.70 -3.53 -1.31
C GLU A 43 -5.87 -2.29 -1.70
N ALA A 44 -4.81 -2.47 -2.51
CA ALA A 44 -4.03 -1.36 -3.04
C ALA A 44 -4.88 -0.45 -3.93
N ARG A 45 -5.71 -1.04 -4.79
CA ARG A 45 -6.66 -0.31 -5.64
C ARG A 45 -7.65 0.50 -4.78
N GLU A 46 -8.27 -0.12 -3.79
CA GLU A 46 -9.22 0.55 -2.90
C GLU A 46 -8.57 1.68 -2.10
N PHE A 47 -7.33 1.50 -1.63
CA PHE A 47 -6.57 2.56 -0.98
C PHE A 47 -6.35 3.76 -1.92
N LEU A 48 -5.91 3.51 -3.16
CA LEU A 48 -5.68 4.57 -4.14
C LEU A 48 -6.98 5.29 -4.54
N LEU A 49 -8.07 4.54 -4.77
CA LEU A 49 -9.38 5.11 -5.09
C LEU A 49 -9.92 5.98 -3.95
N ARG A 50 -9.80 5.53 -2.69
CA ARG A 50 -10.18 6.35 -1.52
C ARG A 50 -9.34 7.62 -1.38
N ALA A 51 -8.09 7.58 -1.83
CA ALA A 51 -7.22 8.76 -1.90
C ALA A 51 -7.50 9.64 -3.14
N GLY A 52 -8.54 9.34 -3.92
CA GLY A 52 -8.94 10.09 -5.11
C GLY A 52 -8.11 9.79 -6.36
N VAL A 53 -7.23 8.78 -6.32
CA VAL A 53 -6.41 8.37 -7.46
C VAL A 53 -7.22 7.44 -8.36
N GLN A 54 -7.41 7.85 -9.62
CA GLN A 54 -8.10 7.04 -10.62
C GLN A 54 -7.11 6.17 -11.42
N PRO A 55 -7.54 5.00 -11.93
CA PRO A 55 -6.70 4.10 -12.74
C PRO A 55 -6.19 4.72 -14.03
#